data_AF-A0A7C5PR31-F1
#
_entry.id   AF-A0A7C5PR31-F1
#
_cell.length_a   1.000
_cell.length_b   1.000
_cell.length_c   1.000
_cell.angle_alpha   90.00
_cell.angle_beta   90.00
_cell.angle_gamma   90.00
#
_symmetry.space_group_name_H-M   'P 1'
#
loop_
_entity.id
_entity.type
_entity.pdbx_description
1 polymer ?
#
loop_
_entity_poly.entity_id
_entity_poly.type
_entity_poly.pdbx_seq_one_letter_code
_entity_poly.pdbx_strand_id
1 'polypeptide(L)'
;MVLSHSRKAYSESVYRQTTDSLIRCLENAFQHFGGVPEVLVIDNLKAAVSRADWYDPDLCPKFRDFLKHYEIACVPTRPYTPRHKGKVESGIKYCQDNALKGKTFSTLEE
;
A
#
# COMPACT_ATOMS: atom_id res chain seq x y z
N MET A 1 2.63 -1.27 3.71
CA MET A 1 3.81 -0.72 3.02
C MET A 1 5.07 -1.45 3.46
N VAL A 2 6.02 -1.69 2.56
CA VAL A 2 7.31 -2.35 2.87
C VAL A 2 8.47 -1.53 2.31
N LEU A 3 9.50 -1.27 3.11
CA LEU A 3 10.69 -0.54 2.67
C LEU A 3 11.62 -1.43 1.83
N SER A 4 12.06 -0.92 0.68
CA SER A 4 12.85 -1.68 -0.29
C SER A 4 14.25 -2.05 0.20
N HIS A 5 14.88 -1.23 1.04
CA HIS A 5 16.22 -1.47 1.57
C HIS A 5 16.19 -2.38 2.81
N SER A 6 15.53 -1.93 3.88
CA SER A 6 15.55 -2.60 5.19
C SER A 6 14.55 -3.74 5.37
N ARG A 7 13.59 -3.91 4.44
CA ARG A 7 12.45 -4.85 4.55
C ARG A 7 11.51 -4.57 5.73
N LYS A 8 11.67 -3.47 6.47
CA LYS A 8 10.72 -3.07 7.51
C LYS A 8 9.34 -2.88 6.88
N ALA A 9 8.32 -3.45 7.53
CA ALA A 9 6.95 -3.50 7.01
C ALA A 9 5.97 -2.85 7.99
N TYR A 10 4.95 -2.22 7.43
CA TYR A 10 3.78 -1.70 8.14
C TYR A 10 2.52 -2.21 7.45
N SER A 11 1.56 -2.69 8.21
CA SER A 11 0.29 -3.23 7.73
C SER A 11 -0.85 -2.75 8.60
N GLU A 12 -1.92 -2.27 7.98
CA GLU A 12 -3.13 -1.79 8.63
C GLU A 12 -4.34 -2.35 7.87
N SER A 13 -5.37 -2.75 8.61
CA SER A 13 -6.64 -3.24 8.06
C SER A 13 -7.61 -2.09 7.91
N VAL A 14 -8.21 -1.94 6.72
CA VAL A 14 -9.23 -0.93 6.44
C VAL A 14 -10.49 -1.57 5.88
N TYR A 15 -11.66 -1.09 6.31
CA TYR A 15 -12.97 -1.64 5.89
C TYR A 15 -13.33 -1.35 4.43
N ARG A 16 -12.86 -0.23 3.88
CA ARG A 16 -13.12 0.17 2.50
C ARG A 16 -11.85 0.70 1.86
N GLN A 17 -11.57 0.23 0.65
CA GLN A 17 -10.45 0.69 -0.16
C GLN A 17 -10.85 1.95 -0.96
N THR A 18 -10.68 3.12 -0.34
CA THR A 18 -10.90 4.44 -0.97
C THR A 18 -9.59 5.22 -1.07
N THR A 19 -9.56 6.31 -1.84
CA THR A 19 -8.39 7.21 -1.90
C THR A 19 -8.05 7.78 -0.52
N ASP A 20 -9.05 8.15 0.27
CA ASP A 20 -8.90 8.59 1.65
C ASP A 20 -8.27 7.53 2.54
N SER A 21 -8.78 6.29 2.48
CA SER A 21 -8.24 5.18 3.25
C SER A 21 -6.77 4.92 2.88
N LEU A 22 -6.44 5.01 1.59
CA LEU A 22 -5.07 4.83 1.12
C LEU A 22 -4.13 5.90 1.66
N ILE A 23 -4.51 7.18 1.57
CA ILE A 23 -3.72 8.30 2.07
C ILE A 23 -3.47 8.13 3.58
N ARG A 24 -4.51 7.84 4.36
CA ARG A 24 -4.40 7.62 5.81
C ARG A 24 -3.43 6.48 6.15
N CYS A 25 -3.53 5.35 5.44
CA CYS A 25 -2.60 4.24 5.63
C CYS A 25 -1.14 4.62 5.31
N LEU A 26 -0.90 5.49 4.30
CA LEU A 26 0.43 5.96 3.97
C LEU A 26 0.97 6.90 5.05
N GLU A 27 0.17 7.84 5.55
CA GLU A 27 0.55 8.73 6.64
C GLU A 27 0.90 7.95 7.91
N ASN A 28 0.06 6.98 8.30
CA ASN A 28 0.34 6.11 9.43
C ASN A 28 1.63 5.29 9.23
N ALA A 29 1.87 4.81 8.00
CA ALA A 29 3.11 4.11 7.68
C ALA A 29 4.34 5.04 7.81
N PHE A 30 4.26 6.28 7.32
CA PHE A 30 5.35 7.25 7.42
C PHE A 30 5.66 7.59 8.88
N GLN A 31 4.62 7.79 9.70
CA GLN A 31 4.78 7.98 11.15
C GLN A 31 5.44 6.76 11.79
N HIS A 32 5.02 5.55 11.45
CA HIS A 32 5.62 4.31 11.96
C HIS A 32 7.09 4.13 11.55
N PHE A 33 7.46 4.57 10.35
CA PHE A 33 8.84 4.52 9.89
C PHE A 33 9.69 5.68 10.41
N GLY A 34 9.07 6.76 10.90
CA GLY A 34 9.75 7.97 11.32
C GLY A 34 10.30 8.77 10.14
N GLY A 35 9.70 8.61 8.95
CA GLY A 35 10.18 9.25 7.73
C GLY A 35 9.33 8.92 6.50
N VAL A 36 9.54 9.71 5.45
CA VAL A 36 8.81 9.63 4.18
C VAL A 36 9.74 9.08 3.09
N PRO A 37 9.32 8.10 2.29
CA PRO A 37 10.11 7.62 1.16
C PRO A 37 10.12 8.64 0.01
N GLU A 38 11.24 8.76 -0.70
CA GLU A 38 11.30 9.57 -1.93
C GLU A 38 10.52 8.94 -3.10
N VAL A 39 10.45 7.61 -3.13
CA VAL A 39 9.78 6.86 -4.21
C VAL A 39 8.76 5.90 -3.63
N LEU A 40 7.51 6.04 -4.06
CA LEU A 40 6.42 5.14 -3.75
C LEU A 40 6.10 4.28 -4.98
N VAL A 41 6.26 2.97 -4.84
CA VAL A 41 5.85 2.00 -5.86
C VAL A 41 4.48 1.47 -5.50
N ILE A 42 3.47 1.82 -6.31
CA ILE A 42 2.09 1.40 -6.09
C ILE A 42 1.66 0.37 -7.13
N ASP A 43 0.78 -0.53 -6.73
CA ASP A 43 0.02 -1.34 -7.68
C ASP A 43 -1.03 -0.46 -8.39
N ASN A 44 -1.56 -0.90 -9.53
CA ASN A 44 -2.57 -0.17 -10.31
C ASN A 44 -3.95 -0.17 -9.63
N LEU A 45 -3.99 0.33 -8.41
CA LEU A 45 -5.18 0.40 -7.59
C LEU A 45 -6.07 1.55 -8.07
N LYS A 46 -7.36 1.29 -8.30
CA LYS A 46 -8.34 2.32 -8.68
C LYS A 46 -8.40 3.49 -7.68
N ALA A 47 -8.05 3.27 -6.41
CA ALA A 47 -8.01 4.32 -5.41
C ALA A 47 -6.85 5.32 -5.59
N ALA A 48 -5.81 4.94 -6.33
CA ALA A 48 -4.69 5.80 -6.70
C ALA A 48 -4.76 6.26 -8.16
N VAL A 49 -5.34 5.43 -9.04
CA VAL A 49 -5.40 5.64 -10.50
C VAL A 49 -6.87 5.70 -10.94
N SER A 50 -7.33 6.88 -11.35
CA SER A 50 -8.71 7.10 -11.81
C SER A 50 -8.95 6.54 -13.23
N ARG A 51 -7.93 6.62 -14.10
CA ARG A 51 -7.88 5.97 -15.42
C ARG A 51 -6.48 5.39 -15.64
N ALA A 52 -6.40 4.09 -15.90
CA ALA A 52 -5.13 3.42 -16.14
C ALA A 52 -4.61 3.78 -17.54
N ASP A 53 -3.81 4.85 -17.62
CA ASP A 53 -2.92 5.10 -18.74
C ASP A 53 -1.49 4.84 -18.28
N TRP A 54 -0.70 4.17 -19.10
CA TRP A 54 0.61 3.63 -18.73
C TRP A 54 1.73 4.63 -18.87
N TYR A 55 1.52 5.68 -19.68
CA TYR A 55 2.47 6.76 -19.87
C TYR A 55 2.12 7.99 -19.04
N ASP A 56 0.84 8.20 -18.72
CA ASP A 56 0.36 9.27 -17.82
C ASP A 56 -0.89 8.81 -17.05
N PRO A 57 -0.75 7.96 -16.02
CA PRO A 57 -1.91 7.52 -15.25
C PRO A 57 -2.58 8.75 -14.65
N ASP A 58 -3.86 8.96 -14.96
CA ASP A 58 -4.65 10.00 -14.32
C ASP A 58 -4.81 9.64 -12.84
N LEU A 59 -3.86 10.08 -12.03
CA LEU A 59 -3.92 9.96 -10.59
C LEU A 59 -5.16 10.70 -10.10
N CYS A 60 -5.85 10.14 -9.11
CA CYS A 60 -6.92 10.87 -8.43
C CYS A 60 -6.36 12.22 -7.96
N PRO A 61 -7.05 13.36 -8.21
CA PRO A 61 -6.51 14.69 -7.88
C PRO A 61 -6.00 14.80 -6.44
N LYS A 62 -6.76 14.24 -5.49
CA LYS A 62 -6.38 14.18 -4.08
C LYS A 62 -5.09 13.39 -3.81
N PHE A 63 -4.86 12.30 -4.53
CA PHE A 63 -3.64 11.51 -4.41
C PHE A 63 -2.44 12.22 -5.05
N ARG A 64 -2.67 12.92 -6.17
CA ARG A 64 -1.65 13.78 -6.81
C ARG A 64 -1.20 14.91 -5.87
N ASP A 65 -2.14 15.57 -5.21
CA ASP A 65 -1.82 16.64 -4.25
C ASP A 65 -1.09 16.11 -3.03
N PHE A 66 -1.46 14.93 -2.53
CA PHE A 66 -0.72 14.23 -1.48
C PHE A 66 0.73 13.95 -1.87
N LEU A 67 0.98 13.41 -3.07
CA LEU A 67 2.34 13.14 -3.54
C LEU A 67 3.17 14.42 -3.65
N LYS A 68 2.56 15.51 -4.13
CA LYS A 68 3.23 16.83 -4.18
C LYS A 68 3.55 17.38 -2.80
N HIS A 69 2.63 17.25 -1.84
CA HIS A 69 2.84 17.74 -0.47
C HIS A 69 4.04 17.08 0.22
N TYR A 70 4.21 15.77 -0.01
CA TYR A 70 5.30 14.99 0.57
C TYR A 70 6.53 14.84 -0.35
N GLU A 71 6.53 15.50 -1.51
CA GLU A 71 7.59 15.42 -2.53
C GLU A 71 7.94 13.97 -2.96
N ILE A 72 6.92 13.12 -3.07
CA ILE A 72 7.07 11.70 -3.39
C ILE A 72 6.89 11.45 -4.89
N ALA A 73 7.86 10.77 -5.50
CA ALA A 73 7.71 10.23 -6.84
C ALA A 73 6.90 8.93 -6.81
N CYS A 74 5.78 8.89 -7.54
CA CYS A 74 4.95 7.69 -7.65
C CYS A 74 5.27 6.91 -8.93
N VAL A 75 5.63 5.63 -8.79
CA VAL A 75 5.93 4.74 -9.92
C VAL A 75 4.92 3.58 -9.92
N PRO A 76 4.03 3.48 -10.93
CA PRO A 76 3.11 2.36 -11.03
C PRO A 76 3.86 1.06 -11.37
N THR A 77 3.45 -0.07 -10.80
CA THR A 77 3.99 -1.37 -11.20
C THR A 77 3.48 -1.80 -12.57
N ARG A 78 4.37 -2.35 -13.40
CA ARG A 78 4.00 -2.95 -14.70
C ARG A 78 3.02 -4.11 -14.50
N PRO A 79 1.99 -4.27 -15.34
CA PRO A 79 1.08 -5.39 -15.26
C PRO A 79 1.85 -6.64 -15.72
N TYR A 80 1.47 -7.83 -15.24
CA TYR A 80 2.07 -9.10 -15.68
C TYR A 80 3.59 -9.22 -15.48
N THR A 81 4.18 -8.45 -14.57
CA THR A 81 5.60 -8.62 -14.17
C THR A 81 5.69 -9.06 -12.70
N PRO A 82 5.60 -10.38 -12.42
CA PRO A 82 5.57 -10.95 -11.05
C PRO A 82 6.78 -10.53 -10.19
N ARG A 83 7.90 -10.21 -10.84
CA ARG A 83 9.15 -9.83 -10.18
C ARG A 83 9.07 -8.54 -9.35
N HIS A 84 8.12 -7.65 -9.65
CA HIS A 84 7.96 -6.39 -8.90
C HIS A 84 7.09 -6.53 -7.64
N LYS A 85 6.30 -7.61 -7.52
CA LYS A 85 5.33 -7.79 -6.41
C LYS A 85 5.76 -8.79 -5.33
N GLY A 86 6.76 -9.64 -5.59
CA GLY A 86 7.14 -10.72 -4.68
C GLY A 86 7.47 -10.29 -3.24
N LYS A 87 8.04 -9.08 -3.04
CA LYS A 87 8.36 -8.54 -1.71
C LYS A 87 7.12 -8.28 -0.85
N VAL A 88 6.06 -7.75 -1.47
CA VAL A 88 4.81 -7.41 -0.78
C VAL A 88 3.95 -8.67 -0.64
N GLU A 89 3.86 -9.48 -1.69
CA GLU A 89 3.07 -10.72 -1.71
C GLU A 89 3.56 -11.73 -0.67
N SER A 90 4.87 -11.88 -0.47
CA SER A 90 5.40 -12.77 0.56
C SER A 90 5.01 -12.32 1.98
N GLY A 91 4.96 -11.00 2.23
CA GLY A 91 4.53 -10.44 3.52
C GLY A 91 3.02 -10.60 3.74
N ILE A 92 2.22 -10.41 2.69
CA ILE A 92 0.76 -10.63 2.74
C ILE A 92 0.46 -12.09 3.03
N LYS A 93 1.12 -13.03 2.34
CA LYS A 93 0.94 -14.46 2.54
C LYS A 93 1.25 -14.86 3.99
N TYR A 94 2.37 -14.36 4.54
CA TYR A 94 2.70 -14.59 5.94
C TYR A 94 1.62 -14.05 6.89
N CYS A 95 1.12 -12.83 6.66
CA CYS A 95 0.06 -12.25 7.48
C CYS A 95 -1.24 -13.07 7.37
N GLN A 96 -1.67 -13.45 6.17
CA GLN A 96 -2.89 -14.26 5.99
C GLN A 96 -2.76 -15.63 6.65
N ASP A 97 -1.63 -16.29 6.48
CA ASP A 97 -1.40 -17.63 7.00
C ASP A 97 -1.25 -17.65 8.54
N ASN A 98 -0.83 -16.54 9.16
CA ASN A 98 -0.51 -16.50 10.60
C ASN A 98 -1.39 -15.56 11.43
N ALA A 99 -2.13 -14.61 10.86
CA ALA A 99 -2.88 -13.59 11.60
C ALA A 99 -3.90 -14.19 12.59
N LEU A 100 -4.48 -15.33 12.25
CA LEU A 100 -5.46 -16.05 13.07
C LEU A 100 -4.94 -17.41 13.54
N LYS A 101 -3.72 -17.79 13.16
CA LYS A 101 -3.18 -19.11 13.45
C LYS A 101 -2.87 -19.21 14.93
N GLY A 102 -3.59 -20.09 15.62
CA GLY A 102 -3.52 -20.24 17.08
C GLY A 102 -4.54 -19.42 17.85
N LYS A 103 -5.41 -18.65 17.18
CA LYS A 103 -6.60 -18.08 17.81
C LYS A 103 -7.79 -19.02 17.64
N THR A 104 -8.50 -19.27 18.73
CA THR A 104 -9.76 -20.02 18.73
C THR A 104 -10.84 -19.04 19.15
N PHE A 105 -11.83 -18.84 18.30
CA PHE A 105 -12.95 -17.95 18.56
C PHE A 105 -14.13 -18.80 18.98
N SER A 106 -14.70 -18.50 20.14
CA SER A 106 -15.84 -19.24 20.68
C SER A 106 -17.16 -18.76 20.06
N THR A 107 -17.18 -17.51 19.59
CA THR A 107 -18.33 -16.88 18.94
C THR A 107 -17.87 -15.96 17.82
N LEU A 108 -18.81 -15.53 16.96
CA LEU A 108 -18.53 -14.64 15.83
C LEU A 108 -18.32 -13.17 16.24
N GLU A 109 -18.61 -12.85 17.51
CA GLU A 109 -18.52 -11.51 18.10
C GLU A 109 -17.16 -11.23 18.76
N GLU A 110 -16.32 -12.26 18.91
CA GLU A 110 -14.90 -12.18 19.38
C GLU A 110 -13.92 -11.89 18.24
#